data_AF-A0A0K0PIA4-F1
#
_entry.id   AF-A0A0K0PIA4-F1
#
_cell.length_a   1.000
_cell.length_b   1.000
_cell.length_c   1.000
_cell.angle_alpha   90.00
_cell.angle_beta   90.00
_cell.angle_gamma   90.00
#
_symmetry.space_group_name_H-M   'P 1'
#
loop_
_entity.id
_entity.type
_entity.pdbx_description
1 polymer ?
#
loop_
_entity_poly.entity_id
_entity_poly.type
_entity_poly.pdbx_seq_one_letter_code
_entity_poly.pdbx_strand_id
1 'polypeptide(L)' 'VLRVAGCELLSDGTIRGTYRFGYDGRDFISFDLGSGRFVAADSAAEITRRRWEHEGTVAEGLTNYLKHICPDWLQKYVGY' A
#
# COMPACT_ATOMS: atom_id res chain seq x y z
N VAL A 1 -13.04 -7.66 -8.41
CA VAL A 1 -11.78 -6.95 -8.09
C VAL A 1 -11.95 -6.22 -6.78
N LEU A 2 -10.99 -6.32 -5.87
CA LEU A 2 -10.96 -5.61 -4.60
C LEU A 2 -9.69 -4.75 -4.52
N ARG A 3 -9.83 -3.51 -4.04
CA ARG A 3 -8.71 -2.63 -3.70
C ARG A 3 -8.88 -2.15 -2.28
N VAL A 4 -7.86 -2.31 -1.46
CA VAL A 4 -7.82 -1.78 -0.09
C VAL A 4 -6.56 -0.96 0.03
N ALA A 5 -6.69 0.29 0.45
CA ALA A 5 -5.59 1.18 0.77
C ALA A 5 -5.89 1.84 2.11
N GLY A 6 -4.95 1.82 3.04
CA GLY A 6 -5.16 2.40 4.35
C GLY A 6 -3.88 2.51 5.15
N CYS A 7 -3.94 3.35 6.18
CA CYS A 7 -2.86 3.58 7.12
C CYS A 7 -3.38 3.50 8.55
N GLU A 8 -2.46 3.25 9.47
CA GLU A 8 -2.66 3.22 10.90
C GLU A 8 -1.61 4.13 11.55
N LEU A 9 -2.07 5.02 12.43
CA LEU A 9 -1.21 5.82 13.30
C LEU A 9 -1.03 5.06 14.62
N LEU A 10 0.21 4.70 14.93
CA LEU A 10 0.55 4.04 16.17
C LEU A 10 0.84 5.07 17.28
N SER A 11 0.73 4.64 18.54
CA SER A 11 0.93 5.50 19.72
C SER A 11 2.36 6.06 19.84
N ASP A 12 3.34 5.42 19.22
CA ASP A 12 4.73 5.88 19.15
C ASP A 12 4.97 6.92 18.03
N GLY A 13 3.92 7.29 17.29
CA GLY A 13 3.98 8.20 16.15
C GLY A 13 4.37 7.51 14.83
N THR A 14 4.58 6.20 14.82
CA THR A 14 4.90 5.44 13.60
C THR A 14 3.65 5.27 12.74
N ILE A 15 3.82 5.37 11.42
CA ILE A 15 2.76 5.18 10.43
C ILE A 15 2.94 3.82 9.77
N ARG A 16 1.94 2.94 9.89
CA ARG A 16 1.87 1.72 9.09
C ARG A 16 0.94 1.97 7.92
N GLY A 17 1.33 1.54 6.72
CA GLY A 17 0.54 1.72 5.51
C GLY A 17 0.49 0.43 4.70
N THR A 18 -0.67 0.13 4.15
CA THR A 18 -0.86 -1.06 3.31
C THR A 18 -1.73 -0.74 2.11
N TYR A 19 -1.35 -1.31 0.97
CA TYR A 19 -2.17 -1.42 -0.21
C TYR A 19 -2.30 -2.90 -0.61
N ARG A 20 -3.52 -3.35 -0.91
CA ARG A 20 -3.81 -4.70 -1.40
C ARG A 20 -4.73 -4.63 -2.60
N PHE A 21 -4.43 -5.45 -3.58
CA PHE A 21 -5.18 -5.58 -4.82
C PHE A 21 -5.42 -7.06 -5.10
N GLY A 22 -6.68 -7.42 -5.34
CA GLY A 22 -7.10 -8.81 -5.53
C GLY A 22 -8.20 -9.00 -6.57
N TYR A 23 -8.27 -10.21 -7.13
CA TYR A 23 -9.24 -10.64 -8.13
C TYR A 23 -9.97 -11.89 -7.63
N ASP A 24 -11.27 -11.98 -7.86
CA ASP A 24 -12.09 -13.16 -7.54
C ASP A 24 -11.93 -13.67 -6.10
N GLY A 25 -11.80 -12.74 -5.15
CA GLY A 25 -11.62 -13.04 -3.72
C GLY A 25 -10.24 -13.54 -3.35
N ARG A 26 -9.28 -13.54 -4.28
CA ARG A 26 -7.87 -13.91 -4.05
C ARG A 26 -6.98 -12.69 -4.09
N ASP A 27 -5.96 -12.68 -3.24
CA ASP A 27 -4.90 -11.68 -3.32
C ASP A 27 -4.13 -11.81 -4.64
N PHE A 28 -3.72 -10.67 -5.18
CA PHE A 28 -2.92 -10.61 -6.40
C PHE A 28 -1.59 -9.91 -6.12
N ILE A 29 -1.62 -8.67 -5.64
CA ILE A 29 -0.41 -7.92 -5.28
C ILE A 29 -0.68 -7.02 -4.07
N SER A 30 0.31 -6.89 -3.19
CA SER A 30 0.26 -5.98 -2.05
C SER A 30 1.51 -5.13 -1.95
N PHE A 31 1.40 -3.98 -1.29
CA PHE A 31 2.51 -3.09 -0.95
C PHE A 31 2.44 -2.74 0.53
N ASP A 32 3.56 -2.86 1.22
CA ASP A 32 3.71 -2.48 2.62
C ASP A 32 4.66 -1.28 2.73
N LEU A 33 4.20 -0.22 3.41
CA LEU A 33 4.96 1.02 3.54
C LEU A 33 6.26 0.82 4.32
N GLY A 34 6.27 -0.08 5.32
CA GLY A 34 7.45 -0.34 6.14
C GLY A 34 8.60 -0.95 5.35
N SER A 35 8.28 -1.87 4.44
CA SER A 35 9.27 -2.48 3.53
C SER A 35 9.53 -1.65 2.27
N GLY A 36 8.59 -0.79 1.86
CA GLY A 36 8.63 -0.06 0.60
C GLY A 36 8.61 -0.97 -0.63
N ARG A 37 8.15 -2.22 -0.49
CA ARG A 37 8.22 -3.26 -1.52
C ARG A 37 6.85 -3.84 -1.83
N PHE A 38 6.74 -4.33 -3.05
CA PHE A 38 5.60 -5.11 -3.49
C PHE A 38 5.80 -6.59 -3.17
N VAL A 39 4.71 -7.27 -2.83
CA VAL A 39 4.65 -8.73 -2.65
C VAL A 39 3.61 -9.26 -3.63
N ALA A 40 4.05 -10.13 -4.54
CA ALA A 40 3.17 -10.84 -5.46
C ALA A 40 2.57 -12.06 -4.77
N ALA A 41 1.29 -12.32 -4.99
CA ALA A 41 0.61 -13.49 -4.44
C ALA A 41 0.89 -14.77 -5.25
N ASP A 42 1.17 -14.65 -6.55
CA ASP A 42 1.45 -15.76 -7.46
C ASP A 42 2.40 -15.38 -8.62
N SER A 43 2.70 -16.34 -9.49
CA SER A 43 3.58 -16.16 -10.64
C SER A 43 3.04 -15.19 -11.70
N ALA A 44 1.72 -15.00 -11.80
CA ALA A 44 1.15 -14.03 -12.72
C ALA A 44 1.35 -12.61 -12.17
N ALA A 45 1.16 -12.42 -10.87
CA ALA A 45 1.40 -11.16 -10.19
C ALA A 45 2.89 -10.73 -10.18
N GLU A 46 3.82 -11.67 -10.27
CA GLU A 46 5.26 -11.38 -10.38
C GLU A 46 5.61 -10.51 -11.60
N ILE A 47 4.88 -10.66 -12.72
CA ILE A 47 5.07 -9.83 -13.91
C ILE A 47 4.75 -8.36 -13.57
N THR A 48 3.63 -8.12 -12.89
CA THR A 48 3.22 -6.80 -12.43
C THR A 48 4.20 -6.24 -11.40
N ARG A 49 4.64 -7.07 -10.44
CA ARG A 49 5.62 -6.68 -9.41
C ARG A 49 6.90 -6.13 -10.04
N ARG A 50 7.52 -6.89 -10.94
CA ARG A 50 8.76 -6.49 -11.61
C ARG A 50 8.60 -5.20 -12.41
N ARG A 51 7.48 -5.06 -13.12
CA ARG A 51 7.18 -3.84 -13.88
C ARG A 51 7.09 -2.63 -12.95
N TRP A 52 6.31 -2.72 -11.88
CA TRP A 52 6.12 -1.60 -10.95
C TRP A 52 7.37 -1.27 -10.15
N GLU A 53 8.18 -2.27 -9.79
CA GLU A 53 9.49 -2.05 -9.17
C GLU A 53 10.48 -1.41 -10.14
N HIS A 54 10.44 -1.77 -11.43
CA HIS A 54 11.30 -1.17 -12.45
C HIS A 54 10.90 0.27 -12.77
N GLU A 55 9.60 0.54 -12.92
CA GLU A 55 9.08 1.87 -13.22
C GLU A 55 9.17 2.81 -12.00
N GLY A 56 9.07 2.30 -10.77
CA GLY A 56 9.21 3.04 -9.51
C GLY A 56 8.04 3.99 -9.17
N THR A 57 7.41 4.58 -10.18
CA THR A 57 6.34 5.59 -10.04
C THR A 57 5.16 5.12 -9.19
N VAL A 58 4.76 3.85 -9.30
CA VAL A 58 3.67 3.29 -8.49
C VAL A 58 4.06 3.18 -7.02
N ALA A 59 5.31 2.78 -6.73
CA ALA A 59 5.82 2.70 -5.37
C ALA A 59 5.88 4.10 -4.73
N GLU A 60 6.36 5.09 -5.48
CA GLU A 60 6.43 6.49 -5.03
C GLU A 60 5.04 7.06 -4.73
N GLY A 61 4.08 6.84 -5.63
CA GLY A 61 2.70 7.29 -5.44
C GLY A 61 2.02 6.66 -4.23
N LEU A 62 2.18 5.34 -4.04
CA LEU A 62 1.66 4.63 -2.86
C LEU A 62 2.35 5.09 -1.58
N THR A 63 3.67 5.30 -1.63
CA THR A 63 4.43 5.82 -0.48
C THR A 63 3.92 7.20 -0.08
N ASN A 64 3.76 8.12 -1.04
CA ASN A 64 3.24 9.46 -0.76
C ASN A 64 1.83 9.42 -0.15
N TYR A 65 0.95 8.60 -0.72
CA TYR A 65 -0.41 8.45 -0.19
C TYR A 65 -0.43 7.89 1.23
N LEU A 66 0.27 6.78 1.46
CA LEU A 66 0.24 6.07 2.75
C LEU A 66 0.98 6.82 3.85
N LYS A 67 2.02 7.58 3.51
CA LYS A 67 2.86 8.31 4.47
C LYS A 67 2.31 9.70 4.83
N HIS A 68 1.60 10.34 3.92
CA HIS A 68 1.18 11.74 4.09
C HIS A 68 -0.34 11.91 3.99
N ILE A 69 -0.92 11.55 2.84
CA ILE A 69 -2.34 11.85 2.58
C ILE A 69 -3.25 11.08 3.53
N CYS A 70 -3.04 9.77 3.67
CA CYS A 70 -3.85 8.94 4.55
C CYS A 70 -3.84 9.39 6.03
N PRO A 71 -2.69 9.60 6.68
CA PRO A 71 -2.67 10.05 8.07
C PRO A 71 -3.23 11.46 8.25
N ASP A 72 -3.05 12.37 7.30
CA ASP A 72 -3.69 13.70 7.34
C ASP A 72 -5.22 13.58 7.36
N TRP A 73 -5.77 12.67 6.55
CA TRP A 73 -7.21 12.38 6.56
C TRP A 73 -7.65 11.74 7.88
N LEU A 74 -6.85 10.82 8.43
CA LEU A 74 -7.15 10.17 9.70
C LEU A 74 -7.22 11.18 10.84
N GLN A 75 -6.24 12.08 10.95
CA GLN A 75 -6.24 13.15 11.94
C GLN A 75 -7.43 14.10 11.77
N LYS A 76 -7.76 14.46 10.52
CA LYS A 76 -8.86 15.39 10.23
C LYS A 76 -10.24 14.82 10.58
N TYR A 77 -10.50 13.55 10.27
CA TYR A 77 -11.85 12.99 10.34
C TYR A 77 -12.10 12.07 11.54
N VAL A 78 -11.05 11.47 12.11
CA VAL A 78 -11.18 10.55 13.26
C VAL A 78 -10.74 11.22 14.56
N GLY A 79 -9.79 12.16 14.51
CA GLY A 79 -9.24 12.79 15.70
C GLY A 79 -8.35 11.81 16.46
N TYR A 80 -7.15 11.59 15.90
CA TYR A 80 -6.15 10.67 16.43
C TYR A 80 -5.15 11.39 17.35
#